data_AF-A0A966PAP5-F1
#
_entry.id   AF-A0A966PAP5-F1
#
_cell.length_a   1.000
_cell.length_b   1.000
_cell.length_c   1.000
_cell.angle_alpha   90.00
_cell.angle_beta   90.00
_cell.angle_gamma   90.00
#
_symmetry.space_group_name_H-M   'P 1'
#
loop_
_entity.id
_entity.type
_entity.pdbx_description
1 polymer ?
#
loop_
_entity_poly.entity_id
_entity_poly.type
_entity_poly.pdbx_seq_one_letter_code
_entity_poly.pdbx_strand_id
1 'polypeptide(L)'
;MTTEIDATHLSRRTGRVRKGLWIAIVVVIGWLAIGGVSGPIFSKISTVQENDNSAFLPESAESTLASKITVKFSDQAADLLPTLLLFVGDVSPQSNPQRFAELNDYAAKLGNKVLPQSNTPLSEYFIPGPPLQAIPSKDGKAALINVQLNSKIAGENIEEEPALPLIIDFIREDLEKNFGQGGVQTHITGP
;
A
#
# COMPACT_ATOMS: atom_id res chain seq x y z
N MET A 1 -67.11 -61.74 65.53
CA MET A 1 -67.65 -61.81 64.16
C MET A 1 -66.95 -60.69 63.38
N THR A 2 -65.71 -60.95 62.95
CA THR A 2 -65.30 -61.33 61.58
C THR A 2 -65.59 -60.23 60.54
N THR A 3 -64.49 -59.80 59.89
CA THR A 3 -64.37 -59.32 58.49
C THR A 3 -65.12 -58.01 58.15
N GLU A 4 -64.60 -57.09 57.33
CA GLU A 4 -63.51 -57.14 56.37
C GLU A 4 -63.05 -55.72 56.03
N ILE A 5 -61.80 -55.62 55.62
CA ILE A 5 -61.19 -54.46 54.97
C ILE A 5 -61.81 -54.33 53.58
N ASP A 6 -62.24 -53.13 53.17
CA ASP A 6 -62.23 -52.78 51.74
C ASP A 6 -61.40 -51.52 51.54
N ALA A 7 -60.12 -51.78 51.25
CA ALA A 7 -59.16 -50.78 50.87
C ALA A 7 -59.08 -50.76 49.34
N THR A 8 -58.92 -49.56 48.81
CA THR A 8 -58.25 -49.25 47.54
C THR A 8 -59.03 -49.47 46.25
N HIS A 9 -59.90 -48.51 45.95
CA HIS A 9 -60.08 -48.05 44.58
C HIS A 9 -58.91 -47.11 44.18
N LEU A 10 -57.76 -47.65 43.78
CA LEU A 10 -56.64 -46.88 43.21
C LEU A 10 -56.41 -47.21 41.73
N SER A 11 -57.09 -46.42 40.90
CA SER A 11 -56.57 -45.75 39.69
C SER A 11 -55.71 -46.56 38.71
N ARG A 12 -56.38 -47.20 37.73
CA ARG A 12 -55.78 -47.51 36.42
C ARG A 12 -55.89 -46.30 35.48
N ARG A 13 -54.90 -45.40 35.48
CA ARG A 13 -54.71 -44.38 34.41
C ARG A 13 -53.26 -44.27 33.93
N THR A 14 -52.50 -45.35 33.88
CA THR A 14 -51.09 -45.29 33.44
C THR A 14 -50.90 -45.41 31.93
N GLY A 15 -51.87 -45.95 31.18
CA GLY A 15 -51.75 -46.12 29.71
C GLY A 15 -52.07 -44.88 28.87
N ARG A 16 -52.91 -43.96 29.35
CA ARG A 16 -53.37 -42.79 28.58
C ARG A 16 -52.40 -41.60 28.66
N VAL A 17 -51.68 -41.48 29.78
CA VAL A 17 -50.67 -40.44 30.01
C VAL A 17 -49.46 -40.63 29.10
N ARG A 18 -48.99 -41.88 28.93
CA ARG A 18 -47.87 -42.19 28.02
C ARG A 18 -48.20 -41.87 26.55
N LYS A 19 -49.42 -42.14 26.11
CA LYS A 19 -49.87 -41.80 24.74
C LYS A 19 -49.96 -40.29 24.52
N GLY A 20 -50.46 -39.54 25.50
CA GLY A 20 -50.49 -38.07 25.43
C GLY A 20 -49.09 -37.44 25.40
N LEU A 21 -48.14 -38.00 26.17
CA LEU A 21 -46.74 -37.57 26.17
C LEU A 21 -46.08 -37.73 24.80
N TRP A 22 -46.29 -38.88 24.14
CA TRP A 22 -45.75 -39.13 22.79
C TRP A 22 -46.31 -38.18 21.74
N ILE A 23 -47.61 -37.85 21.82
CA ILE A 23 -48.23 -36.86 20.93
C ILE A 23 -47.58 -35.49 21.14
N ALA A 24 -47.39 -35.05 22.39
CA ALA A 24 -46.74 -33.78 22.69
C ALA A 24 -45.30 -33.73 22.16
N ILE A 25 -44.53 -34.82 22.31
CA ILE A 25 -43.17 -34.93 21.77
C ILE A 25 -43.15 -34.76 20.25
N VAL A 26 -44.05 -35.46 19.54
CA VAL A 26 -44.13 -35.38 18.08
C VAL A 26 -44.51 -33.97 17.62
N VAL A 27 -45.43 -33.29 18.33
CA VAL A 27 -45.81 -31.91 18.04
C VAL A 27 -44.63 -30.95 18.22
N VAL A 28 -43.87 -31.09 19.30
CA VAL A 28 -42.68 -30.26 19.55
C VAL A 28 -41.61 -30.50 18.50
N ILE A 29 -41.35 -31.76 18.14
CA ILE A 29 -40.38 -32.10 17.08
C ILE A 29 -40.83 -31.54 15.74
N GLY A 30 -42.12 -31.65 15.39
CA GLY A 30 -42.67 -31.07 14.17
C GLY A 30 -42.53 -29.54 14.13
N TRP A 31 -42.81 -28.87 15.25
CA TRP A 31 -42.62 -27.42 15.38
C TRP A 31 -41.15 -27.01 15.21
N LEU A 32 -40.23 -27.73 15.85
CA LEU A 32 -38.80 -27.48 15.74
C LEU A 32 -38.26 -27.77 14.34
N ALA A 33 -38.79 -28.77 13.64
CA ALA A 33 -38.40 -29.06 12.26
C ALA A 33 -38.80 -27.91 11.31
N ILE A 34 -40.01 -27.37 11.45
CA ILE A 34 -40.49 -26.24 10.63
C ILE A 34 -39.67 -24.96 10.92
N GLY A 35 -39.40 -24.67 12.20
CA GLY A 35 -38.56 -23.52 12.60
C GLY A 35 -37.08 -23.67 12.24
N GLY A 36 -36.53 -24.89 12.32
CA GLY A 36 -35.14 -25.19 12.01
C GLY A 36 -34.82 -25.08 10.52
N VAL A 37 -35.74 -25.49 9.65
CA VAL A 37 -35.58 -25.39 8.19
C VAL A 37 -35.75 -23.96 7.69
N SER A 38 -36.43 -23.09 8.43
CA SER A 38 -36.61 -21.67 8.06
C SER A 38 -35.44 -20.76 8.46
N GLY A 39 -34.62 -21.14 9.46
CA GLY A 39 -33.43 -20.38 9.90
C GLY A 39 -32.42 -20.03 8.78
N PRO A 40 -32.01 -20.98 7.91
CA PRO A 40 -31.11 -20.71 6.79
C PRO A 40 -31.67 -19.73 5.74
N ILE A 41 -32.99 -19.65 5.61
CA ILE A 41 -33.66 -18.77 4.63
C ILE A 41 -33.65 -17.32 5.11
N PHE A 42 -33.82 -17.08 6.42
CA PHE A 42 -33.71 -15.73 7.00
C PHE A 42 -32.28 -15.16 6.93
N SER A 43 -31.25 -16.01 6.95
CA SER A 43 -29.85 -15.57 6.76
C SER A 43 -29.61 -14.96 5.36
N LYS A 44 -30.33 -15.45 4.34
CA LYS A 44 -30.26 -14.93 2.96
C LYS A 44 -31.00 -13.59 2.76
N ILE A 45 -31.79 -13.13 3.74
CA ILE A 45 -32.48 -11.83 3.68
C ILE A 45 -31.63 -10.71 4.34
N SER A 46 -30.47 -11.05 4.94
CA SER A 46 -29.49 -10.07 5.42
C SER A 46 -28.67 -9.40 4.29
N THR A 47 -29.16 -9.44 3.04
CA THR A 47 -28.53 -8.83 1.86
C THR A 47 -29.05 -7.43 1.54
N VAL A 48 -29.64 -6.75 2.51
CA VAL A 48 -30.07 -5.35 2.38
C VAL A 48 -29.81 -4.69 3.74
N GLN A 49 -28.58 -4.25 4.03
CA GLN A 49 -27.82 -3.33 3.20
C GLN A 49 -26.41 -3.86 2.97
N GLU A 50 -26.11 -4.35 1.76
CA GLU A 50 -24.81 -4.00 1.18
C GLU A 50 -24.84 -2.48 1.12
N ASN A 51 -24.18 -1.87 2.09
CA ASN A 51 -24.11 -0.44 2.21
C ASN A 51 -23.25 0.07 1.05
N ASP A 52 -23.83 0.21 -0.13
CA ASP A 52 -23.28 1.08 -1.16
C ASP A 52 -23.57 2.55 -0.78
N ASN A 53 -23.18 2.96 0.43
CA ASN A 53 -22.99 4.38 0.76
C ASN A 53 -21.63 4.87 0.26
N SER A 54 -20.85 4.04 -0.45
CA SER A 54 -19.53 4.44 -0.91
C SER A 54 -19.53 5.04 -2.32
N ALA A 55 -20.57 4.84 -3.13
CA ALA A 55 -20.79 5.61 -4.35
C ALA A 55 -21.75 6.78 -4.10
N PHE A 56 -21.33 7.74 -3.26
CA PHE A 56 -22.10 8.96 -2.93
C PHE A 56 -22.47 9.81 -4.16
N LEU A 57 -21.88 9.53 -5.32
CA LEU A 57 -22.03 10.28 -6.54
C LEU A 57 -22.16 9.33 -7.76
N PRO A 58 -23.09 9.61 -8.69
CA PRO A 58 -23.20 8.85 -9.94
C PRO A 58 -21.87 8.81 -10.70
N GLU A 59 -21.66 7.80 -11.55
CA GLU A 59 -20.47 7.73 -12.40
C GLU A 59 -20.26 8.96 -13.31
N SER A 60 -21.35 9.66 -13.63
CA SER A 60 -21.36 10.91 -14.40
C SER A 60 -21.06 12.15 -13.57
N ALA A 61 -21.00 12.04 -12.24
CA ALA A 61 -20.70 13.18 -11.39
C ALA A 61 -19.25 13.64 -11.62
N GLU A 62 -19.08 14.95 -11.68
CA GLU A 62 -17.78 15.56 -11.97
C GLU A 62 -16.71 15.14 -10.95
N SER A 63 -17.06 14.98 -9.67
CA SER A 63 -16.10 14.50 -8.65
C SER A 63 -15.68 13.05 -8.89
N THR A 64 -16.57 12.17 -9.38
CA THR A 64 -16.24 10.78 -9.72
C THR A 64 -15.35 10.73 -10.97
N LEU A 65 -15.62 11.57 -11.96
CA LEU A 65 -14.77 11.71 -13.15
C LEU A 65 -13.39 12.27 -12.78
N ALA A 66 -13.33 13.27 -11.91
CA ALA A 66 -12.08 13.82 -11.37
C ALA A 66 -11.28 12.75 -10.62
N SER A 67 -11.91 11.99 -9.72
CA SER A 67 -11.24 10.88 -9.01
C SER A 67 -10.70 9.81 -9.95
N LYS A 68 -11.46 9.41 -10.99
CA LYS A 68 -10.98 8.47 -12.02
C LYS A 68 -9.78 9.02 -12.81
N ILE A 69 -9.72 10.34 -13.02
CA ILE A 69 -8.58 11.00 -13.67
C ILE A 69 -7.38 11.11 -12.72
N THR A 70 -7.60 11.40 -11.44
CA THR A 70 -6.54 11.50 -10.42
C THR A 70 -5.75 10.21 -10.27
N VAL A 71 -6.43 9.05 -10.28
CA VAL A 71 -5.75 7.73 -10.23
C VAL A 71 -4.70 7.60 -11.34
N LYS A 72 -4.99 8.09 -12.55
CA LYS A 72 -4.05 8.02 -13.68
C LYS A 72 -2.78 8.83 -13.45
N PHE A 73 -2.85 9.93 -12.71
CA PHE A 73 -1.67 10.72 -12.35
C PHE A 73 -0.89 10.09 -11.19
N SER A 74 -1.59 9.42 -10.26
CA SER A 74 -0.96 8.66 -9.18
C SER A 74 -0.19 7.45 -9.71
N ASP A 75 -0.71 6.71 -10.69
CA ASP A 75 0.00 5.59 -11.31
C ASP A 75 1.31 6.04 -11.98
N GLN A 76 1.32 7.21 -12.62
CA GLN A 76 2.54 7.76 -13.24
C GLN A 76 3.57 8.26 -12.21
N ALA A 77 3.12 8.73 -11.04
CA ALA A 77 4.00 9.12 -9.94
C ALA A 77 4.44 7.93 -9.08
N ALA A 78 3.69 6.81 -9.11
CA ALA A 78 3.98 5.61 -8.32
C ALA A 78 5.23 4.86 -8.79
N ASP A 79 5.63 5.07 -10.05
CA ASP A 79 6.78 4.38 -10.63
C ASP A 79 8.11 5.13 -10.43
N LEU A 80 8.11 6.29 -9.77
CA LEU A 80 9.30 7.15 -9.65
C LEU A 80 9.60 7.66 -8.25
N LEU A 81 10.88 7.63 -7.89
CA LEU A 81 11.40 8.15 -6.62
C LEU A 81 12.33 9.33 -6.92
N PRO A 82 11.88 10.57 -6.69
CA PRO A 82 12.67 11.75 -6.98
C PRO A 82 13.84 11.86 -6.02
N THR A 83 15.04 11.84 -6.57
CA THR A 83 16.29 11.96 -5.83
C THR A 83 17.01 13.23 -6.27
N LEU A 84 17.13 14.16 -5.32
CA LEU A 84 17.59 15.51 -5.53
C LEU A 84 19.03 15.65 -5.04
N LEU A 85 19.93 15.98 -5.96
CA LEU A 85 21.33 16.24 -5.67
C LEU A 85 21.51 17.77 -5.63
N LEU A 86 21.80 18.29 -4.44
CA LEU A 86 21.96 19.71 -4.19
C LEU A 86 23.44 20.06 -4.08
N PHE A 87 23.86 21.07 -4.82
CA PHE A 87 25.20 21.65 -4.79
C PHE A 87 25.09 23.07 -4.28
N VAL A 88 25.75 23.41 -3.19
CA VAL A 88 25.71 24.73 -2.55
C VAL A 88 27.08 25.38 -2.62
N GLY A 89 27.17 26.53 -3.28
CA GLY A 89 28.41 27.27 -3.56
C GLY A 89 28.25 28.21 -4.75
N ASP A 90 29.34 28.80 -5.25
CA ASP A 90 29.29 29.64 -6.45
C ASP A 90 29.24 28.77 -7.71
N VAL A 91 28.02 28.44 -8.14
CA VAL A 91 27.72 27.51 -9.24
C VAL A 91 26.80 28.13 -10.29
N SER A 92 26.73 29.46 -10.37
CA SER A 92 25.92 30.13 -11.38
C SER A 92 26.58 30.04 -12.77
N PRO A 93 25.79 29.84 -13.83
CA PRO A 93 26.30 29.89 -15.19
C PRO A 93 26.80 31.29 -15.62
N GLN A 94 26.46 32.35 -14.88
CA GLN A 94 26.90 33.72 -15.15
C GLN A 94 28.17 34.09 -14.39
N SER A 95 28.25 33.77 -13.09
CA SER A 95 29.43 34.09 -12.26
C SER A 95 30.55 33.06 -12.42
N ASN A 96 30.20 31.78 -12.56
CA ASN A 96 31.15 30.68 -12.58
C ASN A 96 30.75 29.59 -13.62
N PRO A 97 30.81 29.93 -14.93
CA PRO A 97 30.38 29.03 -16.00
C PRO A 97 31.19 27.72 -16.05
N GLN A 98 32.47 27.75 -15.66
CA GLN A 98 33.31 26.55 -15.58
C GLN A 98 32.76 25.56 -14.55
N ARG A 99 32.43 26.04 -13.35
CA ARG A 99 31.88 25.21 -12.29
C ARG A 99 30.51 24.65 -12.67
N PHE A 100 29.67 25.45 -13.30
CA PHE A 100 28.38 24.99 -13.79
C PHE A 100 28.52 23.94 -14.91
N ALA A 101 29.53 24.05 -15.78
CA ALA A 101 29.83 23.03 -16.78
C ALA A 101 30.26 21.70 -16.14
N GLU A 102 31.09 21.72 -15.09
CA GLU A 102 31.46 20.52 -14.33
C GLU A 102 30.25 19.78 -13.76
N LEU A 103 29.26 20.53 -13.25
CA LEU A 103 28.01 19.95 -12.74
C LEU A 103 27.19 19.27 -13.85
N ASN A 104 27.11 19.88 -15.03
CA ASN A 104 26.40 19.27 -16.17
C ASN A 104 27.15 18.06 -16.72
N ASP A 105 28.48 18.10 -16.77
CA ASP A 105 29.31 16.96 -17.13
C ASP A 105 29.14 15.81 -16.14
N TYR A 106 29.06 16.12 -14.84
CA TYR A 106 28.76 15.14 -13.81
C TYR A 106 27.38 14.53 -14.01
N ALA A 107 26.35 15.36 -14.23
CA ALA A 107 24.98 14.92 -14.49
C ALA A 107 24.93 13.93 -15.67
N ALA A 108 25.62 14.25 -16.77
CA ALA A 108 25.67 13.41 -17.97
C ALA A 108 26.41 12.08 -17.75
N LYS A 109 27.39 12.04 -16.84
CA LYS A 109 28.21 10.84 -16.55
C LYS A 109 27.67 10.00 -15.41
N LEU A 110 26.78 10.54 -14.57
CA LEU A 110 26.26 9.86 -13.37
C LEU A 110 25.65 8.49 -13.70
N GLY A 111 24.83 8.41 -14.75
CA GLY A 111 24.21 7.15 -15.17
C GLY A 111 25.20 6.07 -15.59
N ASN A 112 26.41 6.45 -16.06
CA ASN A 112 27.43 5.52 -16.51
C ASN A 112 28.31 4.99 -15.36
N LYS A 113 28.14 5.52 -14.14
CA LYS A 113 28.87 5.04 -12.96
C LYS A 113 28.38 3.64 -12.62
N VAL A 114 29.32 2.73 -12.39
CA VAL A 114 29.02 1.34 -12.04
C VAL A 114 28.93 1.22 -10.53
N LEU A 115 27.82 0.67 -10.05
CA LEU A 115 27.63 0.35 -8.64
C LEU A 115 28.45 -0.92 -8.30
N PRO A 116 29.47 -0.85 -7.42
CA PRO A 116 30.41 -1.95 -7.19
C PRO A 116 29.75 -3.26 -6.75
N GLN A 117 28.69 -3.18 -5.94
CA GLN A 117 27.98 -4.32 -5.37
C GLN A 117 27.17 -5.11 -6.41
N SER A 118 26.67 -4.45 -7.46
CA SER A 118 25.88 -5.12 -8.52
C SER A 118 26.65 -5.28 -9.83
N ASN A 119 27.77 -4.57 -9.98
CA ASN A 119 28.51 -4.42 -11.24
C ASN A 119 27.63 -3.91 -12.40
N THR A 120 26.59 -3.16 -12.08
CA THR A 120 25.60 -2.61 -13.02
C THR A 120 25.70 -1.08 -13.06
N PRO A 121 25.56 -0.43 -14.22
CA PRO A 121 25.53 1.03 -14.31
C PRO A 121 24.30 1.61 -13.60
N LEU A 122 24.44 2.79 -12.99
CA LEU A 122 23.36 3.46 -12.28
C LEU A 122 22.13 3.74 -13.18
N SER A 123 22.33 3.89 -14.49
CA SER A 123 21.26 4.10 -15.46
C SER A 123 20.18 3.02 -15.46
N GLU A 124 20.50 1.79 -15.07
CA GLU A 124 19.52 0.69 -14.98
C GLU A 124 18.52 0.88 -13.83
N TYR A 125 18.93 1.62 -12.79
CA TYR A 125 18.07 1.97 -11.66
C TYR A 125 17.31 3.29 -11.89
N PHE A 126 17.62 4.00 -12.98
CA PHE A 126 16.97 5.25 -13.34
C PHE A 126 15.77 5.00 -14.24
N ILE A 127 14.83 5.93 -14.23
CA ILE A 127 13.75 5.93 -15.21
C ILE A 127 14.29 6.50 -16.53
N PRO A 128 14.04 5.83 -17.67
CA PRO A 128 14.38 6.36 -18.97
C PRO A 128 13.75 7.74 -19.17
N GLY A 129 14.57 8.73 -19.53
CA GLY A 129 14.12 10.10 -19.56
C GLY A 129 15.09 11.03 -20.28
N PRO A 130 14.80 12.34 -20.27
CA PRO A 130 15.74 13.33 -20.75
C PRO A 130 17.06 13.24 -19.98
N PRO A 131 18.18 13.67 -20.61
CA PRO A 131 19.47 13.69 -19.93
C PRO A 131 19.40 14.54 -18.67
N LEU A 132 20.09 14.07 -17.62
CA LEU A 132 20.22 14.81 -16.38
C LEU A 132 20.95 16.13 -16.64
N GLN A 133 20.45 17.20 -16.03
CA GLN A 133 21.00 18.54 -16.18
C GLN A 133 20.97 19.26 -14.82
N ALA A 134 21.95 20.14 -14.62
CA ALA A 134 21.98 21.00 -13.45
C ALA A 134 21.04 22.20 -13.64
N ILE A 135 20.23 22.48 -12.63
CA ILE A 135 19.31 23.59 -12.58
C ILE A 135 19.84 24.59 -11.55
N PRO A 136 20.35 25.77 -11.96
CA PRO A 136 20.89 26.74 -11.03
C PRO A 136 19.78 27.46 -10.27
N SER A 137 20.08 27.87 -9.04
CA SER A 137 19.22 28.76 -8.26
C SER A 137 19.20 30.16 -8.86
N LYS A 138 18.14 30.91 -8.56
CA LYS A 138 17.98 32.31 -9.05
C LYS A 138 19.12 33.23 -8.59
N ASP A 139 19.68 32.98 -7.41
CA ASP A 139 20.79 33.75 -6.83
C ASP A 139 22.17 33.18 -7.18
N GLY A 140 22.24 32.05 -7.90
CA GLY A 140 23.49 31.43 -8.33
C GLY A 140 24.29 30.71 -7.26
N LYS A 141 23.77 30.65 -6.03
CA LYS A 141 24.46 30.05 -4.87
C LYS A 141 24.20 28.56 -4.70
N ALA A 142 23.34 27.99 -5.53
CA ALA A 142 23.10 26.57 -5.53
C ALA A 142 22.73 26.07 -6.93
N ALA A 143 22.85 24.77 -7.12
CA ALA A 143 22.32 24.07 -8.28
C ALA A 143 21.73 22.73 -7.85
N LEU A 144 20.72 22.28 -8.60
CA LEU A 144 19.97 21.06 -8.34
C LEU A 144 20.06 20.13 -9.55
N ILE A 145 20.36 18.86 -9.33
CA ILE A 145 20.15 17.81 -10.32
C ILE A 145 19.02 16.92 -9.80
N ASN A 146 17.99 16.71 -10.63
CA ASN A 146 16.88 15.81 -10.30
C ASN A 146 17.09 14.47 -11.01
N VAL A 147 17.31 13.42 -10.23
CA VAL A 147 17.46 12.04 -10.70
C VAL A 147 16.18 11.28 -10.35
N GLN A 148 15.55 10.69 -11.36
CA GLN A 148 14.34 9.89 -11.17
C GLN A 148 14.74 8.42 -11.07
N LEU A 149 14.68 7.86 -9.86
CA LEU A 149 14.92 6.44 -9.64
C LEU A 149 13.64 5.64 -9.89
N ASN A 150 13.78 4.42 -10.38
CA ASN A 150 12.66 3.51 -10.59
C ASN A 150 12.11 3.03 -9.24
N SER A 151 10.82 3.16 -8.97
CA SER A 151 10.25 2.79 -7.66
C SER A 151 10.41 1.32 -7.28
N LYS A 152 10.65 0.43 -8.25
CA LYS A 152 10.94 -0.99 -8.02
C LYS A 152 12.11 -1.19 -7.05
N ILE A 153 13.12 -0.32 -7.09
CA ILE A 153 14.31 -0.45 -6.24
C ILE A 153 14.00 -0.31 -4.74
N ALA A 154 12.89 0.32 -4.35
CA ALA A 154 12.53 0.46 -2.94
C ALA A 154 12.18 -0.88 -2.26
N GLY A 155 11.81 -1.88 -3.05
CA GLY A 155 11.52 -3.23 -2.56
C GLY A 155 12.57 -4.27 -2.94
N GLU A 156 13.65 -3.87 -3.61
CA GLU A 156 14.69 -4.76 -4.09
C GLU A 156 15.91 -4.75 -3.16
N ASN A 157 16.61 -5.88 -3.12
CA ASN A 157 17.89 -6.01 -2.44
C ASN A 157 18.97 -6.27 -3.48
N ILE A 158 20.14 -5.66 -3.26
CA ILE A 158 21.37 -6.00 -3.98
C ILE A 158 22.21 -6.78 -2.97
N GLU A 159 22.46 -8.05 -3.28
CA GLU A 159 23.03 -9.01 -2.33
C GLU A 159 22.14 -9.15 -1.07
N GLU A 160 22.64 -8.76 0.11
CA GLU A 160 21.92 -8.83 1.39
C GLU A 160 21.40 -7.47 1.89
N GLU A 161 21.65 -6.39 1.14
CA GLU A 161 21.32 -5.02 1.54
C GLU A 161 20.24 -4.39 0.66
N PRO A 162 19.39 -3.50 1.22
CA PRO A 162 18.39 -2.78 0.43
C PRO A 162 19.02 -1.93 -0.68
N ALA A 163 18.52 -2.07 -1.91
CA ALA A 163 19.11 -1.45 -3.09
C ALA A 163 19.13 0.08 -3.03
N LEU A 164 18.03 0.69 -2.54
CA LEU A 164 17.89 2.14 -2.50
C LEU A 164 18.95 2.82 -1.60
N PRO A 165 19.11 2.47 -0.31
CA PRO A 165 20.21 2.96 0.53
C PRO A 165 21.58 2.80 -0.11
N LEU A 166 21.88 1.62 -0.68
CA LEU A 166 23.15 1.35 -1.36
C LEU A 166 23.43 2.34 -2.51
N ILE A 167 22.43 2.59 -3.35
CA ILE A 167 22.54 3.55 -4.45
C ILE A 167 22.75 4.97 -3.93
N ILE A 168 21.98 5.38 -2.92
CA ILE A 168 22.08 6.72 -2.32
C ILE A 168 23.45 6.94 -1.66
N ASP A 169 23.96 5.93 -0.94
CA ASP A 169 25.26 5.98 -0.28
C ASP A 169 26.38 6.06 -1.31
N PHE A 170 26.32 5.25 -2.37
CA PHE A 170 27.26 5.32 -3.48
C PHE A 170 27.27 6.71 -4.15
N ILE A 171 26.10 7.28 -4.45
CA ILE A 171 26.00 8.62 -5.04
C ILE A 171 26.57 9.67 -4.07
N ARG A 172 26.29 9.55 -2.77
CA ARG A 172 26.82 10.47 -1.74
C ARG A 172 28.34 10.44 -1.69
N GLU A 173 28.94 9.25 -1.65
CA GLU A 173 30.40 9.09 -1.65
C GLU A 173 31.04 9.62 -2.94
N ASP A 174 30.43 9.35 -4.10
CA ASP A 174 30.93 9.87 -5.37
C ASP A 174 30.80 11.41 -5.42
N LEU A 175 29.73 11.99 -4.91
CA LEU A 175 29.59 13.45 -4.79
C LEU A 175 30.67 14.07 -3.90
N GLU A 176 30.90 13.51 -2.72
CA GLU A 176 31.95 13.98 -1.80
C GLU A 176 33.34 13.88 -2.44
N LYS A 177 33.62 12.80 -3.16
CA LYS A 177 34.89 12.60 -3.86
C LYS A 177 35.12 13.61 -4.99
N ASN A 178 34.08 13.92 -5.77
CA ASN A 178 34.20 14.81 -6.93
C ASN A 178 34.09 16.31 -6.55
N PHE A 179 33.35 16.66 -5.50
CA PHE A 179 33.01 18.05 -5.18
C PHE A 179 33.36 18.51 -3.76
N GLY A 180 33.59 17.59 -2.82
CA GLY A 180 33.78 17.90 -1.39
C GLY A 180 35.01 18.74 -1.06
N GLN A 181 36.04 18.76 -1.93
CA GLN A 181 37.25 19.57 -1.72
C GLN A 181 37.27 20.89 -2.51
N GLY A 182 36.17 21.27 -3.15
CA GLY A 182 36.12 22.40 -4.10
C GLY A 182 35.23 23.56 -3.68
N GLY A 183 35.03 23.79 -2.38
CA GLY A 183 34.19 24.89 -1.86
C GLY A 183 32.69 24.79 -2.20
N VAL A 184 32.25 23.63 -2.70
CA VAL A 184 30.85 23.31 -2.96
C VAL A 184 30.42 22.21 -1.99
N GLN A 185 29.44 22.51 -1.17
CA GLN A 185 28.82 21.51 -0.30
C GLN A 185 27.82 20.70 -1.13
N THR A 186 27.82 19.39 -0.95
CA THR A 186 26.89 18.50 -1.66
C THR A 186 25.95 17.84 -0.68
N HIS A 187 24.68 17.72 -1.08
CA HIS A 187 23.65 17.04 -0.32
C HIS A 187 22.80 16.19 -1.25
N ILE A 188 22.25 15.10 -0.72
CA ILE A 188 21.28 14.26 -1.41
C ILE A 188 20.01 14.18 -0.57
N THR A 189 18.85 14.32 -1.20
CA THR A 189 17.54 14.21 -0.55
C THR A 189 16.54 13.54 -1.48
N GLY A 190 15.47 12.96 -0.93
CA GLY A 190 14.52 12.10 -1.64
C GLY A 190 13.61 11.38 -0.63
N PRO A 191 12.63 10.60 -1.12
CA PRO A 191 11.69 9.85 -0.27
C PRO A 191 12.36 8.78 0.59
#